data_AF-A0A2N1JC26-F1
#
_entry.id   AF-A0A2N1JC26-F1
#
_cell.length_a   1.000
_cell.length_b   1.000
_cell.length_c   1.000
_cell.angle_alpha   90.00
_cell.angle_beta   90.00
_cell.angle_gamma   90.00
#
_symmetry.space_group_name_H-M   'P 1'
#
loop_
_entity.id
_entity.type
_entity.pdbx_description
1 polymer ?
#
loop_
_entity_poly.entity_id
_entity_poly.type
_entity_poly.pdbx_seq_one_letter_code
_entity_poly.pdbx_strand_id
1 'polypeptide(L)'
;MVGAAFELQDAFELLGIDAEATELQIRTAYRKRSLQLHPDKVRDVPPEIAADRFHRLTLAYEELMDPSKRSAIAEKLQQERARSARHAAFDQRRRDMTADLEAREAHDKTTRMEHAQYTKQRALKIAELREEGRAMRIDKHAQILREWQARMQEPATTLPRKRAREDSLPPVGDADTNVLLRFPVDQEEQMLQGLGYKDALSTPLAKALSDAYGALVTLHVRPAKNRREIAVVATFADIDNAWRAVEDGSALRCTHALLEECWMGWSDVHGRVRNDAPPLVTYYKKHGISPADASSTLSKTPGDTKIDPVYEADTLVRLRTATNPTP
;
A
#
# COMPACT_ATOMS: atom_id res chain seq x y z
N MET A 1 -17.69 23.60 66.40
CA MET A 1 -16.94 24.01 65.19
C MET A 1 -15.47 23.82 65.49
N VAL A 2 -14.80 23.00 64.69
CA VAL A 2 -13.41 22.55 64.95
C VAL A 2 -12.46 23.72 64.65
N GLY A 3 -11.68 24.12 65.66
CA GLY A 3 -10.58 25.06 65.47
C GLY A 3 -9.58 24.44 64.51
N ALA A 4 -9.50 25.00 63.29
CA ALA A 4 -8.44 24.67 62.35
C ALA A 4 -7.10 24.95 63.04
N ALA A 5 -6.23 23.95 63.11
CA ALA A 5 -4.87 24.12 63.60
C ALA A 5 -4.21 25.21 62.76
N PHE A 6 -3.70 26.24 63.43
CA PHE A 6 -2.97 27.34 62.80
C PHE A 6 -1.75 26.77 62.07
N GLU A 7 -1.76 26.79 60.74
CA GLU A 7 -0.63 26.31 59.96
C GLU A 7 0.41 27.43 59.78
N LEU A 8 1.67 27.05 59.75
CA LEU A 8 2.80 27.99 59.75
C LEU A 8 2.80 28.91 58.51
N GLN A 9 2.24 28.46 57.38
CA GLN A 9 2.04 29.28 56.18
C GLN A 9 1.03 30.42 56.40
N ASP A 10 0.03 30.19 57.26
CA ASP A 10 -1.01 31.17 57.56
C ASP A 10 -0.44 32.39 58.27
N ALA A 11 0.69 32.29 58.98
CA ALA A 11 1.23 33.40 59.77
C ALA A 11 1.61 34.62 58.90
N PHE A 12 2.33 34.40 57.79
CA PHE A 12 2.70 35.46 56.87
C PHE A 12 1.49 35.96 56.07
N GLU A 13 0.59 35.06 55.66
CA GLU A 13 -0.64 35.41 54.91
C GLU A 13 -1.66 36.17 55.76
N LEU A 14 -1.84 35.81 57.04
CA LEU A 14 -2.73 36.48 57.99
C LEU A 14 -2.31 37.93 58.24
N LEU A 15 -1.00 38.17 58.35
CA LEU A 15 -0.43 39.51 58.44
C LEU A 15 -0.38 40.22 57.08
N GLY A 16 -0.52 39.48 55.97
CA GLY A 16 -0.52 40.00 54.61
C GLY A 16 0.84 40.52 54.18
N ILE A 17 1.90 39.81 54.58
CA ILE A 17 3.30 40.18 54.35
C ILE A 17 4.04 39.05 53.64
N ASP A 18 5.14 39.39 52.98
CA ASP A 18 6.02 38.41 52.36
C ASP A 18 6.83 37.63 53.41
N ALA A 19 7.31 36.44 53.06
CA ALA A 19 8.19 35.63 53.92
C ALA A 19 9.53 36.33 54.22
N GLU A 20 9.96 37.23 53.32
CA GLU A 20 11.17 38.07 53.46
C GLU A 20 10.91 39.39 54.21
N ALA A 21 9.73 39.57 54.81
CA ALA A 21 9.38 40.81 55.49
C ALA A 21 10.26 41.09 56.73
N THR A 22 10.71 42.33 56.84
CA THR A 22 11.47 42.82 57.98
C THR A 22 10.61 42.95 59.24
N GLU A 23 11.24 42.95 60.41
CA GLU A 23 10.53 43.13 61.70
C GLU A 23 9.71 44.42 61.75
N LEU A 24 10.21 45.50 61.15
CA LEU A 24 9.49 46.78 61.09
C LEU A 24 8.22 46.68 60.24
N GLN A 25 8.26 45.90 59.15
CA GLN A 25 7.10 45.60 58.32
C GLN A 25 6.10 44.70 59.06
N ILE A 26 6.57 43.69 59.81
CA ILE A 26 5.72 42.83 60.66
C ILE A 26 4.95 43.65 61.69
N ARG A 27 5.64 44.54 62.44
CA ARG A 27 5.01 45.43 63.44
C ARG A 27 4.01 46.41 62.82
N THR A 28 4.28 46.88 61.61
CA THR A 28 3.41 47.83 60.90
C THR A 28 2.17 47.11 60.36
N ALA A 29 2.35 45.92 59.77
CA ALA A 29 1.28 45.08 59.27
C ALA A 29 0.35 44.64 60.40
N TYR A 30 0.89 44.19 61.54
CA TYR A 30 0.11 43.83 62.73
C TYR A 30 -0.75 45.00 63.19
N ARG A 31 -0.17 46.20 63.37
CA ARG A 31 -0.94 47.39 63.78
C ARG A 31 -2.08 47.71 62.82
N LYS A 32 -1.83 47.63 61.51
CA LYS A 32 -2.84 47.88 60.48
C LYS A 32 -3.96 46.83 60.51
N ARG A 33 -3.61 45.54 60.65
CA ARG A 33 -4.56 44.42 60.63
C ARG A 33 -5.34 44.30 61.93
N SER A 34 -4.71 44.56 63.07
CA SER A 34 -5.38 44.58 64.38
C SER A 34 -6.46 45.65 64.45
N LEU A 35 -6.25 46.83 63.85
CA LEU A 35 -7.30 47.86 63.76
C LEU A 35 -8.49 47.46 62.89
N GLN A 36 -8.28 46.57 61.92
CA GLN A 36 -9.32 46.09 61.00
C GLN A 36 -10.07 44.88 61.56
N LEU A 37 -9.41 44.04 62.34
CA LEU A 37 -9.95 42.81 62.91
C LEU A 37 -10.32 42.94 64.40
N HIS A 38 -10.25 44.14 64.98
CA HIS A 38 -10.58 44.35 66.39
C HIS A 38 -12.07 44.06 66.65
N PRO A 39 -12.40 43.21 67.65
CA PRO A 39 -13.79 42.80 67.91
C PRO A 39 -14.73 43.97 68.24
N ASP A 40 -14.21 45.10 68.73
CA ASP A 40 -15.00 46.32 69.01
C ASP A 40 -15.39 47.11 67.75
N LYS A 41 -14.58 47.04 66.69
CA LYS A 41 -14.83 47.78 65.42
C LYS A 41 -15.62 46.97 64.41
N VAL A 42 -15.53 45.64 64.47
CA VAL A 42 -16.17 44.74 63.51
C VAL A 42 -17.53 44.32 64.06
N ARG A 43 -18.56 45.14 63.80
CA ARG A 43 -19.95 44.89 64.23
C ARG A 43 -20.71 43.91 63.34
N ASP A 44 -20.20 43.63 62.14
CA ASP A 44 -20.86 42.82 61.12
C ASP A 44 -20.58 41.31 61.25
N VAL A 45 -19.70 40.91 62.17
CA VAL A 45 -19.26 39.51 62.37
C VAL A 45 -19.63 39.08 63.79
N PRO A 46 -20.09 37.83 64.02
CA PRO A 46 -20.34 37.33 65.37
C PRO A 46 -19.12 37.50 66.28
N PRO A 47 -19.30 37.93 67.55
CA PRO A 47 -18.20 38.29 68.44
C PRO A 47 -17.21 37.15 68.68
N GLU A 48 -17.70 35.91 68.71
CA GLU A 48 -16.85 34.71 68.85
C GLU A 48 -15.89 34.53 67.66
N ILE A 49 -16.35 34.78 66.43
CA ILE A 49 -15.55 34.65 65.22
C ILE A 49 -14.56 35.81 65.10
N ALA A 50 -14.97 37.02 65.48
CA ALA A 50 -14.08 38.17 65.53
C ALA A 50 -12.95 37.98 66.56
N ALA A 51 -13.28 37.45 67.75
CA ALA A 51 -12.31 37.13 68.78
C ALA A 51 -11.33 36.04 68.33
N ASP A 52 -11.80 34.97 67.70
CA ASP A 52 -10.93 33.90 67.17
C ASP A 52 -9.98 34.41 66.07
N ARG A 53 -10.48 35.22 65.13
CA ARG A 53 -9.64 35.84 64.08
C ARG A 53 -8.58 36.77 64.66
N PHE A 54 -8.95 37.58 65.65
CA PHE A 54 -8.01 38.46 66.33
C PHE A 54 -6.96 37.66 67.11
N HIS A 55 -7.38 36.60 67.80
CA HIS A 55 -6.47 35.72 68.51
C HIS A 55 -5.45 35.06 67.58
N ARG A 56 -5.88 34.53 66.42
CA ARG A 56 -4.97 33.98 65.39
C ARG A 56 -4.00 35.03 64.84
N LEU A 57 -4.44 36.26 64.64
CA LEU A 57 -3.57 37.36 64.22
C LEU A 57 -2.51 37.68 65.28
N THR A 58 -2.88 37.69 66.56
CA THR A 58 -1.95 37.90 67.68
C THR A 58 -0.92 36.77 67.77
N LEU A 59 -1.36 35.51 67.67
CA LEU A 59 -0.46 34.36 67.64
C LEU A 59 0.52 34.41 66.45
N ALA A 60 0.04 34.78 65.26
CA ALA A 60 0.90 34.96 64.08
C ALA A 60 1.97 36.02 64.31
N TYR A 61 1.61 37.14 64.93
CA TYR A 61 2.55 38.22 65.25
C TYR A 61 3.59 37.78 66.28
N GLU A 62 3.17 37.09 67.35
CA GLU A 62 4.09 36.58 68.37
C GLU A 62 5.12 35.61 67.79
N GLU A 63 4.68 34.71 66.92
CA GLU A 63 5.55 33.71 66.30
C GLU A 63 6.54 34.33 65.30
N LEU A 64 6.12 35.35 64.54
CA LEU A 64 6.99 36.03 63.55
C LEU A 64 7.91 37.10 64.14
N MET A 65 7.64 37.53 65.38
CA MET A 65 8.50 38.46 66.11
C MET A 65 9.75 37.80 66.68
N ASP A 66 9.72 36.49 66.96
CA ASP A 66 10.92 35.72 67.30
C ASP A 66 11.72 35.40 66.02
N PRO A 67 12.97 35.89 65.89
CA PRO A 67 13.80 35.66 64.71
C PRO A 67 14.01 34.17 64.38
N SER A 68 14.13 33.31 65.39
CA SER A 68 14.40 31.87 65.21
C SER A 68 13.18 31.17 64.65
N LYS A 69 12.00 31.46 65.21
CA LYS A 69 10.71 30.91 64.77
C LYS A 69 10.34 31.44 63.39
N ARG A 70 10.52 32.74 63.13
CA ARG A 70 10.34 33.34 61.80
C ARG A 70 11.18 32.64 60.74
N SER A 71 12.46 32.40 61.02
CA SER A 71 13.36 31.72 60.08
C SER A 71 12.92 30.29 59.80
N ALA A 72 12.52 29.54 60.84
CA ALA A 72 12.05 28.16 60.68
C ALA A 72 10.75 28.07 59.84
N ILE A 73 9.83 29.03 60.03
CA ILE A 73 8.59 29.13 59.25
C ILE A 73 8.88 29.47 57.79
N ALA A 74 9.73 30.46 57.55
CA ALA A 74 10.13 30.87 56.21
C ALA A 74 10.82 29.71 55.46
N GLU A 75 11.73 29.00 56.12
CA GLU A 75 12.42 27.83 55.57
C GLU A 75 11.42 26.72 55.21
N LYS A 76 10.49 26.39 56.10
CA LYS A 76 9.46 25.35 55.84
C LYS A 76 8.59 25.70 54.63
N LEU A 77 8.12 26.95 54.52
CA LEU A 77 7.33 27.42 53.39
C LEU A 77 8.14 27.35 52.09
N GLN A 78 9.42 27.70 52.12
CA GLN A 78 10.31 27.59 50.97
C GLN A 78 10.51 26.13 50.54
N GLN A 79 10.70 25.22 51.48
CA GLN A 79 10.83 23.78 51.22
C GLN A 79 9.54 23.21 50.61
N GLU A 80 8.37 23.59 51.11
CA GLU A 80 7.07 23.15 50.59
C GLU A 80 6.80 23.70 49.18
N ARG A 81 7.10 24.98 48.93
CA ARG A 81 7.04 25.59 47.59
C ARG A 81 7.99 24.91 46.62
N ALA A 82 9.22 24.63 47.04
CA ALA A 82 10.20 23.93 46.22
C ALA A 82 9.76 22.48 45.90
N ARG A 83 9.19 21.78 46.88
CA ARG A 83 8.64 20.43 46.69
C ARG A 83 7.46 20.45 45.72
N SER A 84 6.50 21.34 45.92
CA SER A 84 5.35 21.52 45.04
C SER A 84 5.77 21.86 43.61
N ALA A 85 6.71 22.81 43.44
CA ALA A 85 7.25 23.18 42.14
C ALA A 85 7.94 22.01 41.42
N ARG A 86 8.72 21.20 42.15
CA ARG A 86 9.33 19.98 41.59
C ARG A 86 8.27 19.00 41.12
N HIS A 87 7.26 18.71 41.93
CA HIS A 87 6.17 17.80 41.55
C HIS A 87 5.39 18.33 40.34
N ALA A 88 5.03 19.62 40.33
CA ALA A 88 4.35 20.25 39.20
C ALA A 88 5.17 20.15 37.90
N ALA A 89 6.49 20.35 37.98
CA ALA A 89 7.39 20.20 36.83
C ALA A 89 7.47 18.75 36.33
N PHE A 90 7.48 17.76 37.23
CA PHE A 90 7.42 16.35 36.85
C PHE A 90 6.09 15.98 36.20
N ASP A 91 4.97 16.46 36.73
CA ASP A 91 3.64 16.22 36.17
C ASP A 91 3.50 16.84 34.79
N GLN A 92 4.01 18.05 34.59
CA GLN A 92 4.05 18.70 33.27
C GLN A 92 4.87 17.87 32.27
N ARG A 93 6.10 17.47 32.63
CA ARG A 93 6.94 16.62 31.76
C ARG A 93 6.25 15.30 31.40
N ARG A 94 5.55 14.68 32.35
CA ARG A 94 4.80 13.45 32.08
C ARG A 94 3.68 13.69 31.07
N ARG A 95 2.90 14.77 31.23
CA ARG A 95 1.83 15.12 30.28
C ARG A 95 2.38 15.39 28.90
N ASP A 96 3.49 16.13 28.81
CA ASP A 96 4.14 16.44 27.53
C ASP A 96 4.62 15.16 26.82
N MET A 97 5.25 14.23 27.57
CA MET A 97 5.64 12.93 27.01
C MET A 97 4.45 12.08 26.57
N THR A 98 3.36 12.06 27.35
CA THR A 98 2.14 11.33 26.96
C THR A 98 1.53 11.93 25.69
N ALA A 99 1.44 13.25 25.59
CA ALA A 99 0.91 13.93 24.42
C ALA A 99 1.78 13.72 23.16
N ASP A 100 3.11 13.74 23.29
CA ASP A 100 4.03 13.45 22.18
C ASP A 100 3.88 11.98 21.71
N LEU A 101 3.77 11.03 22.64
CA LEU A 101 3.52 9.63 22.30
C LEU A 101 2.19 9.45 21.56
N GLU A 102 1.10 10.02 22.10
CA GLU A 102 -0.22 9.95 21.47
C GLU A 102 -0.23 10.58 20.07
N ALA A 103 0.45 11.72 19.87
CA ALA A 103 0.55 12.37 18.58
C ALA A 103 1.27 11.50 17.55
N ARG A 104 2.37 10.84 17.93
CA ARG A 104 3.10 9.92 17.07
C ARG A 104 2.28 8.67 16.71
N GLU A 105 1.62 8.07 17.71
CA GLU A 105 0.76 6.91 17.48
C GLU A 105 -0.44 7.25 16.59
N ALA A 106 -1.05 8.43 16.76
CA ALA A 106 -2.11 8.91 15.90
C ALA A 106 -1.63 9.11 14.46
N HIS A 107 -0.47 9.72 14.27
CA HIS A 107 0.12 9.90 12.94
C HIS A 107 0.38 8.55 12.24
N ASP A 108 1.07 7.63 12.91
CA ASP A 108 1.33 6.28 12.40
C ASP A 108 0.02 5.55 12.04
N LYS A 109 -1.00 5.68 12.88
CA LYS A 109 -2.33 5.10 12.62
C LYS A 109 -2.94 5.70 11.36
N THR A 110 -2.91 7.03 11.18
CA THR A 110 -3.44 7.69 9.98
C THR A 110 -2.73 7.23 8.72
N THR A 111 -1.39 7.22 8.71
CA THR A 111 -0.60 6.79 7.56
C THR A 111 -0.85 5.33 7.19
N ARG A 112 -0.98 4.43 8.18
CA ARG A 112 -1.32 3.02 7.92
C ARG A 112 -2.72 2.88 7.32
N MET A 113 -3.70 3.62 7.82
CA MET A 113 -5.06 3.60 7.28
C MET A 113 -5.11 4.13 5.85
N GLU A 114 -4.44 5.25 5.57
CA GLU A 114 -4.35 5.82 4.22
C GLU A 114 -3.66 4.86 3.24
N HIS A 115 -2.55 4.24 3.65
CA HIS A 115 -1.87 3.25 2.82
C HIS A 115 -2.75 2.03 2.54
N ALA A 116 -3.45 1.50 3.54
CA ALA A 116 -4.39 0.38 3.37
C ALA A 116 -5.59 0.73 2.47
N GLN A 117 -6.09 1.97 2.54
CA GLN A 117 -7.15 2.43 1.64
C GLN A 117 -6.63 2.58 0.21
N TYR A 118 -5.45 3.17 0.03
CA TYR A 118 -4.81 3.32 -1.27
C TYR A 118 -4.57 1.98 -1.95
N THR A 119 -4.02 0.99 -1.22
CA THR A 119 -3.78 -0.35 -1.77
C THR A 119 -5.08 -1.03 -2.18
N LYS A 120 -6.13 -0.93 -1.36
CA LYS A 120 -7.46 -1.46 -1.69
C LYS A 120 -8.07 -0.77 -2.92
N GLN A 121 -8.02 0.56 -2.99
CA GLN A 121 -8.54 1.32 -4.14
C GLN A 121 -7.76 0.99 -5.42
N ARG A 122 -6.44 0.86 -5.34
CA ARG A 122 -5.60 0.45 -6.47
C ARG A 122 -5.95 -0.96 -6.96
N ALA A 123 -6.15 -1.91 -6.04
CA ALA A 123 -6.57 -3.27 -6.40
C ALA A 123 -7.94 -3.28 -7.10
N LEU A 124 -8.91 -2.55 -6.56
CA LEU A 124 -10.24 -2.41 -7.18
C LEU A 124 -10.16 -1.77 -8.56
N LYS A 125 -9.35 -0.71 -8.73
CA LYS A 125 -9.19 -0.05 -10.03
C LYS A 125 -8.53 -0.95 -11.06
N ILE A 126 -7.55 -1.76 -10.65
CA ILE A 126 -6.93 -2.76 -11.52
C ILE A 126 -7.96 -3.82 -11.93
N ALA A 127 -8.78 -4.31 -11.00
CA ALA A 127 -9.83 -5.28 -11.30
C ALA A 127 -10.89 -4.72 -12.27
N GLU A 128 -11.33 -3.48 -12.07
CA GLU A 128 -12.25 -2.77 -12.97
C GLU A 128 -11.66 -2.65 -14.39
N LEU A 129 -10.41 -2.18 -14.53
CA LEU A 129 -9.74 -2.07 -15.82
C LEU A 129 -9.56 -3.44 -16.51
N ARG A 130 -9.36 -4.52 -15.74
CA ARG A 130 -9.29 -5.88 -16.27
C ARG A 130 -10.65 -6.33 -16.82
N GLU A 131 -11.73 -6.02 -16.11
CA GLU A 131 -13.09 -6.33 -16.56
C GLU A 131 -13.48 -5.56 -17.82
N GLU A 132 -13.21 -4.25 -17.86
CA GLU A 132 -13.40 -3.43 -19.05
C GLU A 132 -12.58 -3.98 -20.24
N GLY A 133 -11.31 -4.31 -20.00
CA GLY A 133 -10.44 -4.92 -21.01
C GLY A 133 -10.95 -6.27 -21.51
N ARG A 134 -11.50 -7.11 -20.63
CA ARG A 134 -12.13 -8.39 -21.01
C ARG A 134 -13.38 -8.18 -21.87
N ALA A 135 -14.27 -7.27 -21.47
CA ALA A 135 -15.49 -6.96 -22.22
C ALA A 135 -15.15 -6.48 -23.64
N MET A 136 -14.17 -5.58 -23.78
CA MET A 136 -13.72 -5.12 -25.10
C MET A 136 -13.15 -6.25 -25.96
N ARG A 137 -12.42 -7.22 -25.37
CA ARG A 137 -11.93 -8.39 -26.11
C ARG A 137 -13.10 -9.24 -26.59
N ILE A 138 -14.07 -9.53 -25.74
CA ILE A 138 -15.27 -10.30 -26.10
C ILE A 138 -16.01 -9.62 -27.26
N ASP A 139 -16.24 -8.31 -27.17
CA ASP A 139 -16.93 -7.57 -28.23
C ASP A 139 -16.14 -7.58 -29.54
N LYS A 140 -14.82 -7.38 -29.48
CA LYS A 140 -13.95 -7.43 -30.65
C LYS A 140 -13.98 -8.80 -31.33
N HIS A 141 -13.82 -9.88 -30.58
CA HIS A 141 -13.86 -11.24 -31.12
C HIS A 141 -15.26 -11.57 -31.69
N ALA A 142 -16.34 -11.12 -31.02
CA ALA A 142 -17.70 -11.29 -31.52
C ALA A 142 -17.94 -10.53 -32.83
N GLN A 143 -17.38 -9.32 -32.97
CA GLN A 143 -17.44 -8.53 -34.18
C GLN A 143 -16.68 -9.20 -35.33
N ILE A 144 -15.46 -9.71 -35.07
CA ILE A 144 -14.66 -10.46 -36.06
C ILE A 144 -15.47 -11.64 -36.63
N LEU A 145 -16.15 -12.41 -35.77
CA LEU A 145 -17.00 -13.51 -36.23
C LEU A 145 -18.24 -13.05 -37.00
N ARG A 146 -18.89 -11.95 -36.59
CA ARG A 146 -20.03 -11.37 -37.32
C ARG A 146 -19.62 -10.89 -38.72
N GLU A 147 -18.49 -10.20 -38.83
CA GLU A 147 -17.95 -9.75 -40.11
C GLU A 147 -17.57 -10.92 -41.02
N TRP A 148 -17.00 -11.98 -40.46
CA TRP A 148 -16.72 -13.22 -41.19
C TRP A 148 -18.01 -13.89 -41.70
N GLN A 149 -19.04 -14.03 -40.84
CA GLN A 149 -20.33 -14.59 -41.22
C GLN A 149 -21.01 -13.77 -42.33
N ALA A 150 -20.94 -12.44 -42.26
CA ALA A 150 -21.51 -11.55 -43.29
C ALA A 150 -20.79 -11.70 -44.64
N ARG A 151 -19.45 -11.78 -44.65
CA ARG A 151 -18.66 -12.01 -45.88
C ARG A 151 -18.96 -13.35 -46.54
N MET A 152 -19.21 -14.39 -45.75
CA MET A 152 -19.61 -15.71 -46.27
C MET A 152 -20.99 -15.69 -46.94
N GLN A 153 -21.84 -14.71 -46.63
CA GLN A 153 -23.17 -14.55 -47.24
C GLN A 153 -23.17 -13.66 -48.48
N GLU A 154 -22.05 -12.99 -48.81
CA GLU A 154 -21.95 -12.19 -50.03
C GLU A 154 -21.75 -13.10 -51.27
N PRO A 155 -22.51 -12.89 -52.36
CA PRO A 155 -22.33 -13.65 -53.59
C PRO A 155 -20.96 -13.35 -54.22
N ALA A 156 -20.18 -14.41 -54.47
CA ALA A 156 -18.81 -14.34 -54.96
C ALA A 156 -18.69 -13.57 -56.29
N THR A 157 -18.10 -12.37 -56.25
CA THR A 157 -17.67 -11.66 -57.47
C THR A 157 -16.19 -11.96 -57.70
N THR A 158 -15.91 -12.67 -58.79
CA THR A 158 -14.57 -13.19 -59.13
C THR A 158 -13.61 -12.08 -59.57
N LEU A 159 -12.52 -11.87 -58.83
CA LEU A 159 -11.34 -11.11 -59.27
C LEU A 159 -10.20 -12.06 -59.68
N PRO A 160 -9.34 -11.67 -60.65
CA PRO A 160 -8.35 -12.56 -61.23
C PRO A 160 -7.16 -12.79 -60.29
N ARG A 161 -6.81 -14.06 -60.14
CA ARG A 161 -5.70 -14.58 -59.33
C ARG A 161 -4.34 -14.30 -59.99
N LYS A 162 -3.48 -13.51 -59.36
CA LYS A 162 -2.03 -13.54 -59.64
C LYS A 162 -1.41 -14.71 -58.88
N ARG A 163 -0.83 -15.66 -59.63
CA ARG A 163 0.01 -16.73 -59.06
C ARG A 163 1.31 -16.11 -58.55
N ALA A 164 1.54 -16.17 -57.23
CA ALA A 164 2.84 -15.85 -56.64
C ALA A 164 3.83 -16.98 -56.95
N ARG A 165 5.08 -16.60 -57.23
CA ARG A 165 6.20 -17.51 -57.47
C ARG A 165 6.46 -18.40 -56.25
N GLU A 166 6.91 -19.62 -56.50
CA GLU A 166 7.50 -20.52 -55.49
C GLU A 166 8.78 -19.88 -54.94
N ASP A 167 8.65 -19.06 -53.91
CA ASP A 167 9.76 -18.75 -53.01
C ASP A 167 9.83 -19.89 -51.98
N SER A 168 10.94 -20.63 -51.97
CA SER A 168 11.20 -21.68 -50.97
C SER A 168 11.09 -21.12 -49.54
N LEU A 169 10.43 -21.85 -48.64
CA LEU A 169 10.23 -21.44 -47.25
C LEU A 169 11.56 -21.14 -46.55
N PRO A 170 11.67 -20.04 -45.78
CA PRO A 170 12.84 -19.79 -44.94
C PRO A 170 13.06 -20.93 -43.94
N PRO A 171 14.31 -21.37 -43.72
CA PRO A 171 14.59 -22.40 -42.72
C PRO A 171 14.30 -21.89 -41.30
N VAL A 172 13.87 -22.78 -40.42
CA VAL A 172 13.67 -22.51 -38.99
C VAL A 172 15.03 -22.44 -38.31
N GLY A 173 15.34 -21.31 -37.68
CA GLY A 173 16.56 -21.15 -36.88
C GLY A 173 16.41 -21.66 -35.45
N ASP A 174 17.54 -21.95 -34.79
CA ASP A 174 17.58 -22.57 -33.45
C ASP A 174 16.90 -21.77 -32.33
N ALA A 175 16.68 -20.47 -32.53
CA ALA A 175 15.99 -19.59 -31.58
C ALA A 175 14.56 -19.22 -31.98
N ASP A 176 14.08 -19.71 -33.12
CA ASP A 176 12.77 -19.30 -33.65
C ASP A 176 11.59 -19.94 -32.90
N THR A 177 11.84 -20.92 -32.02
CA THR A 177 10.86 -21.51 -31.10
C THR A 177 10.95 -20.96 -29.66
N ASN A 178 11.87 -20.02 -29.41
CA ASN A 178 12.11 -19.45 -28.09
C ASN A 178 11.24 -18.22 -27.83
N VAL A 179 10.48 -18.28 -26.75
CA VAL A 179 9.62 -17.21 -26.26
C VAL A 179 10.12 -16.76 -24.89
N LEU A 180 10.32 -15.45 -24.74
CA LEU A 180 10.63 -14.83 -23.46
C LEU A 180 9.33 -14.38 -22.80
N LEU A 181 9.12 -14.85 -21.58
CA LEU A 181 8.02 -14.46 -20.71
C LEU A 181 8.52 -13.59 -19.57
N ARG A 182 7.75 -12.56 -19.22
CA ARG A 182 8.00 -11.71 -18.06
C ARG A 182 6.74 -11.53 -17.24
N PHE A 183 6.86 -11.69 -15.92
CA PHE A 183 5.76 -11.51 -14.98
C PHE A 183 6.25 -10.91 -13.65
N PRO A 184 5.36 -10.28 -12.85
CA PRO A 184 5.72 -9.67 -11.57
C PRO A 184 6.31 -10.69 -10.58
N VAL A 185 7.28 -10.25 -9.76
CA VAL A 185 7.90 -11.12 -8.74
C VAL A 185 6.89 -11.64 -7.72
N ASP A 186 5.82 -10.89 -7.45
CA ASP A 186 4.77 -11.30 -6.51
C ASP A 186 4.04 -12.59 -6.93
N GLN A 187 4.12 -12.96 -8.22
CA GLN A 187 3.52 -14.19 -8.76
C GLN A 187 4.48 -15.40 -8.75
N GLU A 188 5.72 -15.23 -8.28
CA GLU A 188 6.75 -16.30 -8.30
C GLU A 188 6.26 -17.60 -7.64
N GLU A 189 5.64 -17.48 -6.47
CA GLU A 189 5.17 -18.64 -5.70
C GLU A 189 4.04 -19.38 -6.45
N GLN A 190 3.10 -18.63 -7.03
CA GLN A 190 1.99 -19.18 -7.79
C GLN A 190 2.47 -19.86 -9.09
N MET A 191 3.49 -19.29 -9.74
CA MET A 191 3.95 -19.67 -11.09
C MET A 191 5.01 -20.77 -11.07
N LEU A 192 5.95 -20.70 -10.13
CA LEU A 192 7.14 -21.54 -10.09
C LEU A 192 7.18 -22.48 -8.87
N GLN A 193 6.39 -22.23 -7.82
CA GLN A 193 6.32 -23.08 -6.60
C GLN A 193 7.70 -23.46 -6.00
N GLY A 194 8.70 -22.59 -6.14
CA GLY A 194 10.09 -22.87 -5.71
C GLY A 194 10.83 -23.93 -6.54
N LEU A 195 10.20 -24.50 -7.58
CA LEU A 195 10.76 -25.51 -8.49
C LEU A 195 11.52 -24.90 -9.67
N GLY A 196 11.36 -23.60 -9.93
CA GLY A 196 11.79 -22.95 -11.17
C GLY A 196 13.27 -23.11 -11.57
N TYR A 197 14.17 -23.37 -10.63
CA TYR A 197 15.60 -23.61 -10.90
C TYR A 197 16.02 -25.08 -10.89
N LYS A 198 15.14 -25.99 -10.46
CA LYS A 198 15.44 -27.42 -10.27
C LYS A 198 14.65 -28.33 -11.21
N ASP A 199 13.36 -28.04 -11.40
CA ASP A 199 12.47 -28.78 -12.30
C ASP A 199 11.43 -27.83 -12.91
N ALA A 200 11.89 -27.08 -13.91
CA ALA A 200 11.13 -26.00 -14.51
C ALA A 200 9.91 -26.49 -15.31
N LEU A 201 9.96 -27.70 -15.89
CA LEU A 201 8.86 -28.26 -16.69
C LEU A 201 7.70 -28.78 -15.83
N SER A 202 7.93 -29.07 -14.56
CA SER A 202 6.89 -29.46 -13.60
C SER A 202 6.19 -28.25 -12.95
N THR A 203 6.57 -27.03 -13.30
CA THR A 203 5.97 -25.81 -12.73
C THR A 203 4.53 -25.59 -13.22
N PRO A 204 3.67 -24.95 -12.41
CA PRO A 204 2.36 -24.49 -12.87
C PRO A 204 2.42 -23.64 -14.14
N LEU A 205 3.47 -22.83 -14.30
CA LEU A 205 3.71 -22.04 -15.51
C LEU A 205 3.95 -22.93 -16.74
N ALA A 206 4.81 -23.95 -16.65
CA ALA A 206 5.06 -24.87 -17.75
C ALA A 206 3.79 -25.61 -18.16
N LYS A 207 3.02 -26.08 -17.18
CA LYS A 207 1.72 -26.73 -17.44
C LYS A 207 0.75 -25.77 -18.14
N ALA A 208 0.62 -24.54 -17.65
CA ALA A 208 -0.24 -23.52 -18.24
C ALA A 208 0.12 -23.22 -19.71
N LEU A 209 1.41 -23.10 -20.01
CA LEU A 209 1.90 -22.87 -21.37
C LEU A 209 1.67 -24.08 -22.28
N SER A 210 1.89 -25.29 -21.76
CA SER A 210 1.65 -26.52 -22.49
C SER A 210 0.17 -26.73 -22.79
N ASP A 211 -0.70 -26.47 -21.82
CA ASP A 211 -2.16 -26.60 -21.95
C ASP A 211 -2.73 -25.53 -22.90
N ALA A 212 -2.16 -24.31 -22.91
CA ALA A 212 -2.65 -23.20 -23.73
C ALA A 212 -2.17 -23.27 -25.19
N TYR A 213 -0.91 -23.62 -25.42
CA TYR A 213 -0.26 -23.46 -26.73
C TYR A 213 0.32 -24.75 -27.33
N GLY A 214 0.64 -25.76 -26.52
CA GLY A 214 1.23 -27.02 -26.98
C GLY A 214 2.58 -27.34 -26.33
N ALA A 215 3.16 -28.49 -26.69
CA ALA A 215 4.28 -29.08 -25.97
C ALA A 215 5.52 -28.17 -25.86
N LEU A 216 6.07 -28.11 -24.65
CA LEU A 216 7.31 -27.42 -24.31
C LEU A 216 8.49 -28.40 -24.29
N VAL A 217 9.61 -27.98 -24.86
CA VAL A 217 10.88 -28.73 -24.82
C VAL A 217 11.69 -28.32 -23.59
N THR A 218 11.81 -27.01 -23.34
CA THR A 218 12.54 -26.51 -22.17
C THR A 218 11.88 -25.28 -21.57
N LEU A 219 12.07 -25.09 -20.26
CA LEU A 219 11.72 -23.87 -19.55
C LEU A 219 12.90 -23.48 -18.67
N HIS A 220 13.35 -22.23 -18.76
CA HIS A 220 14.51 -21.74 -18.01
C HIS A 220 14.21 -20.40 -17.35
N VAL A 221 14.27 -20.37 -16.02
CA VAL A 221 14.15 -19.13 -15.25
C VAL A 221 15.47 -18.38 -15.32
N ARG A 222 15.41 -17.12 -15.78
CA ARG A 222 16.59 -16.26 -15.81
C ARG A 222 16.81 -15.62 -14.45
N PRO A 223 18.07 -15.53 -13.98
CA PRO A 223 18.38 -14.76 -12.78
C PRO A 223 17.97 -13.31 -13.00
N ALA A 224 17.12 -12.80 -12.11
CA ALA A 224 16.53 -11.48 -12.23
C ALA A 224 17.60 -10.38 -12.11
N LYS A 225 17.75 -9.57 -13.16
CA LYS A 225 18.53 -8.31 -13.09
C LYS A 225 17.76 -7.18 -12.38
N ASN A 226 16.43 -7.31 -12.27
CA ASN A 226 15.54 -6.28 -11.75
C ASN A 226 14.62 -6.91 -10.69
N ARG A 227 14.43 -6.27 -9.53
CA ARG A 227 13.68 -6.85 -8.40
C ARG A 227 12.16 -6.86 -8.57
N ARG A 228 11.64 -6.39 -9.71
CA ARG A 228 10.19 -6.24 -9.93
C ARG A 228 9.59 -7.31 -10.84
N GLU A 229 10.40 -7.94 -11.70
CA GLU A 229 9.93 -8.90 -12.69
C GLU A 229 10.87 -10.09 -12.81
N ILE A 230 10.28 -11.26 -13.04
CA ILE A 230 10.97 -12.51 -13.34
C ILE A 230 10.90 -12.72 -14.84
N ALA A 231 12.01 -13.14 -15.43
CA ALA A 231 12.10 -13.47 -16.85
C ALA A 231 12.29 -14.97 -17.01
N VAL A 232 11.50 -15.60 -17.88
CA VAL A 232 11.54 -17.04 -18.14
C VAL A 232 11.61 -17.25 -19.65
N VAL A 233 12.53 -18.10 -20.11
CA VAL A 233 12.65 -18.49 -21.51
C VAL A 233 11.97 -19.84 -21.68
N ALA A 234 10.95 -19.90 -22.52
CA ALA A 234 10.24 -21.11 -22.90
C ALA A 234 10.60 -21.49 -24.34
N THR A 235 11.00 -22.74 -24.55
CA THR A 235 11.26 -23.29 -25.88
C THR A 235 10.13 -24.25 -26.23
N PHE A 236 9.38 -23.95 -27.27
CA PHE A 236 8.30 -24.81 -27.76
C PHE A 236 8.83 -25.87 -28.74
N ALA A 237 8.09 -26.98 -28.87
CA ALA A 237 8.41 -28.02 -29.84
C ALA A 237 8.26 -27.53 -31.28
N ASP A 238 7.25 -26.70 -31.55
CA ASP A 238 6.92 -26.18 -32.87
C ASP A 238 6.95 -24.65 -32.90
N ILE A 239 7.39 -24.09 -34.03
CA ILE A 239 7.40 -22.64 -34.24
C ILE A 239 6.00 -22.03 -34.21
N ASP A 240 4.99 -22.80 -34.59
CA ASP A 240 3.59 -22.36 -34.61
C ASP A 240 3.07 -22.13 -33.19
N ASN A 241 3.43 -23.01 -32.24
CA ASN A 241 3.07 -22.86 -30.83
C ASN A 241 3.75 -21.63 -30.22
N ALA A 242 5.03 -21.41 -30.55
CA ALA A 242 5.76 -20.20 -30.14
C ALA A 242 5.15 -18.92 -30.72
N TRP A 243 4.75 -18.95 -31.99
CA TRP A 243 4.12 -17.82 -32.66
C TRP A 243 2.77 -17.48 -32.01
N ARG A 244 1.92 -18.48 -31.74
CA ARG A 244 0.66 -18.29 -31.02
C ARG A 244 0.87 -17.64 -29.65
N ALA A 245 1.84 -18.14 -28.87
CA ALA A 245 2.15 -17.61 -27.55
C ALA A 245 2.55 -16.12 -27.60
N VAL A 246 3.41 -15.73 -28.55
CA VAL A 246 3.84 -14.33 -28.69
C VAL A 246 2.70 -13.43 -29.19
N GLU A 247 1.89 -13.91 -30.13
CA GLU A 247 0.77 -13.14 -30.68
C GLU A 247 -0.29 -12.89 -29.60
N ASP A 248 -0.66 -13.92 -28.85
CA ASP A 248 -1.62 -13.80 -27.75
C ASP A 248 -1.08 -12.96 -26.59
N GLY A 249 0.18 -13.14 -26.20
CA GLY A 249 0.81 -12.31 -25.16
C GLY A 249 0.90 -10.83 -25.54
N SER A 250 1.22 -10.53 -26.80
CA SER A 250 1.26 -9.14 -27.30
C SER A 250 -0.12 -8.48 -27.36
N ALA A 251 -1.17 -9.28 -27.59
CA ALA A 251 -2.55 -8.81 -27.69
C ALA A 251 -3.32 -8.88 -26.36
N LEU A 252 -2.67 -9.28 -25.26
CA LEU A 252 -3.30 -9.56 -23.96
C LEU A 252 -4.48 -10.55 -24.08
N ARG A 253 -4.30 -11.57 -24.92
CA ARG A 253 -5.27 -12.63 -25.24
C ARG A 253 -4.95 -13.95 -24.54
N CYS A 254 -3.96 -13.98 -23.66
CA CYS A 254 -3.63 -15.17 -22.89
C CYS A 254 -4.90 -15.72 -22.22
N THR A 255 -5.24 -16.96 -22.58
CA THR A 255 -6.50 -17.60 -22.17
C THR A 255 -6.40 -18.27 -20.81
N HIS A 256 -5.18 -18.56 -20.35
CA HIS A 256 -4.93 -19.19 -19.06
C HIS A 256 -4.78 -18.12 -17.96
N ALA A 257 -5.45 -18.30 -16.82
CA ALA A 257 -5.48 -17.33 -15.71
C ALA A 257 -4.07 -16.92 -15.22
N LEU A 258 -3.14 -17.88 -15.18
CA LEU A 258 -1.73 -17.63 -14.82
C LEU A 258 -0.96 -16.79 -15.84
N LEU A 259 -1.40 -16.74 -17.10
CA LEU A 259 -0.69 -16.08 -18.18
C LEU A 259 -1.24 -14.68 -18.50
N GLU A 260 -2.31 -14.25 -17.85
CA GLU A 260 -2.98 -12.96 -18.11
C GLU A 260 -2.06 -11.75 -17.91
N GLU A 261 -1.13 -11.83 -16.95
CA GLU A 261 -0.18 -10.77 -16.63
C GLU A 261 1.21 -10.99 -17.23
N CYS A 262 1.37 -12.06 -18.02
CA CYS A 262 2.64 -12.40 -18.66
C CYS A 262 2.81 -11.58 -19.93
N TRP A 263 3.85 -10.75 -19.98
CA TRP A 263 4.35 -10.25 -21.25
C TRP A 263 5.07 -11.39 -21.96
N MET A 264 4.78 -11.60 -23.26
CA MET A 264 5.45 -12.60 -24.09
C MET A 264 6.03 -11.95 -25.33
N GLY A 265 7.25 -12.33 -25.68
CA GLY A 265 7.94 -11.83 -26.87
C GLY A 265 8.95 -12.83 -27.39
N TRP A 266 9.42 -12.62 -28.61
CA TRP A 266 10.46 -13.46 -29.20
C TRP A 266 11.76 -13.33 -28.42
N SER A 267 12.50 -14.44 -28.34
CA SER A 267 13.81 -14.49 -27.68
C SER A 267 14.92 -14.87 -28.66
N ASP A 268 16.12 -14.33 -28.44
CA ASP A 268 17.33 -14.87 -29.04
C ASP A 268 17.79 -16.17 -28.35
N VAL A 269 18.82 -16.81 -28.90
CA VAL A 269 19.47 -18.01 -28.36
C VAL A 269 20.08 -17.79 -26.97
N HIS A 270 20.27 -16.54 -26.56
CA HIS A 270 20.81 -16.13 -25.26
C HIS A 270 19.72 -15.66 -24.29
N GLY A 271 18.44 -15.87 -24.62
CA GLY A 271 17.29 -15.53 -23.80
C GLY A 271 16.90 -14.03 -23.79
N ARG A 272 17.46 -13.20 -24.67
CA ARG A 272 17.23 -11.75 -24.72
C ARG A 272 16.06 -11.43 -25.64
N VAL A 273 15.37 -10.32 -25.36
CA VAL A 273 14.25 -9.83 -26.18
C VAL A 273 14.71 -9.62 -27.63
N ARG A 274 13.96 -10.21 -28.56
CA ARG A 274 14.07 -10.01 -30.00
C ARG A 274 12.85 -9.22 -30.47
N ASN A 275 13.08 -8.07 -31.12
CA ASN A 275 11.99 -7.20 -31.58
C ASN A 275 11.34 -7.72 -32.88
N ASP A 276 12.14 -8.37 -33.72
CA ASP A 276 11.69 -8.88 -35.01
C ASP A 276 11.22 -10.33 -34.91
N ALA A 277 10.08 -10.64 -35.52
CA ALA A 277 9.60 -12.01 -35.62
C ALA A 277 10.57 -12.89 -36.43
N PRO A 278 10.58 -14.22 -36.21
CA PRO A 278 11.30 -15.19 -37.03
C PRO A 278 11.05 -15.02 -38.53
N PRO A 279 12.05 -15.29 -39.40
CA PRO A 279 11.91 -15.13 -40.85
C PRO A 279 10.71 -15.91 -41.41
N LEU A 280 10.49 -17.14 -40.92
CA LEU A 280 9.35 -17.97 -41.34
C LEU A 280 8.00 -17.34 -40.93
N VAL A 281 7.90 -16.79 -39.71
CA VAL A 281 6.69 -16.07 -39.25
C VAL A 281 6.47 -14.80 -40.07
N THR A 282 7.52 -14.05 -40.38
CA THR A 282 7.38 -12.86 -41.25
C THR A 282 6.94 -13.22 -42.67
N TYR A 283 7.38 -14.37 -43.19
CA TYR A 283 6.93 -14.91 -44.47
C TYR A 283 5.44 -15.27 -44.39
N TYR A 284 5.03 -16.05 -43.40
CA TYR A 284 3.62 -16.40 -43.20
C TYR A 284 2.72 -15.16 -43.08
N LYS A 285 3.12 -14.15 -42.31
CA LYS A 285 2.38 -12.88 -42.19
C LYS A 285 2.27 -12.13 -43.52
N LYS A 286 3.34 -12.10 -44.34
CA LYS A 286 3.30 -11.48 -45.68
C LYS A 286 2.38 -12.22 -46.65
N HIS A 287 2.28 -13.54 -46.50
CA HIS A 287 1.45 -14.40 -47.32
C HIS A 287 0.03 -14.61 -46.75
N GLY A 288 -0.30 -14.00 -45.62
CA GLY A 288 -1.63 -14.08 -45.00
C GLY A 288 -1.96 -15.45 -44.39
N ILE A 289 -0.94 -16.25 -44.06
CA ILE A 289 -1.08 -17.55 -43.40
C ILE A 289 -1.19 -17.28 -41.89
N SER A 290 -2.12 -17.95 -41.21
CA SER A 290 -2.27 -17.85 -39.74
C SER A 290 -1.43 -18.92 -39.01
N PRO A 291 -1.21 -18.79 -37.68
CA PRO A 291 -0.47 -19.78 -36.93
C PRO A 291 -1.09 -21.19 -36.93
N ALA A 292 -2.41 -21.31 -37.04
CA ALA A 292 -3.09 -22.61 -37.12
C ALA A 292 -2.97 -23.25 -38.52
N ASP A 293 -2.93 -22.42 -39.56
CA ASP A 293 -2.76 -22.88 -40.95
C ASP A 293 -1.35 -23.42 -41.20
N ALA A 294 -0.34 -22.81 -40.55
CA ALA A 294 1.06 -23.19 -40.67
C ALA A 294 1.33 -24.64 -40.27
N SER A 295 0.68 -25.15 -39.21
CA SER A 295 0.79 -26.54 -38.75
C SER A 295 0.19 -27.57 -39.73
N SER A 296 -0.65 -27.13 -40.67
CA SER A 296 -1.37 -28.00 -41.61
C SER A 296 -0.76 -28.05 -43.02
N THR A 297 0.45 -27.52 -43.22
CA THR A 297 1.05 -27.35 -44.55
C THR A 297 1.64 -28.64 -45.15
N LEU A 298 0.79 -29.65 -45.35
CA LEU A 298 0.80 -30.47 -46.56
C LEU A 298 -0.67 -30.68 -46.99
N SER A 299 -1.10 -29.83 -47.92
CA SER A 299 -2.36 -29.83 -48.67
C SER A 299 -3.62 -29.29 -47.98
N LYS A 300 -4.07 -28.10 -48.41
CA LYS A 300 -5.37 -27.93 -49.07
C LYS A 300 -5.54 -26.56 -49.74
N THR A 301 -6.53 -26.55 -50.62
CA THR A 301 -6.85 -25.60 -51.69
C THR A 301 -7.06 -24.16 -51.26
N PRO A 302 -6.81 -23.18 -52.16
CA PRO A 302 -6.76 -21.79 -51.79
C PRO A 302 -8.12 -21.12 -52.03
N GLY A 303 -8.60 -20.40 -51.03
CA GLY A 303 -9.84 -19.63 -51.02
C GLY A 303 -10.29 -19.50 -49.57
N ASP A 304 -10.18 -18.30 -49.01
CA ASP A 304 -10.48 -17.95 -47.60
C ASP A 304 -9.50 -18.57 -46.57
N THR A 305 -8.97 -17.87 -45.57
CA THR A 305 -9.48 -16.71 -44.80
C THR A 305 -8.33 -15.92 -44.16
N LYS A 306 -8.50 -14.60 -43.98
CA LYS A 306 -7.63 -13.77 -43.11
C LYS A 306 -7.87 -14.00 -41.59
N ILE A 307 -8.83 -14.85 -41.23
CA ILE A 307 -9.41 -14.97 -39.88
C ILE A 307 -9.79 -16.45 -39.70
N ASP A 308 -9.29 -17.11 -38.66
CA ASP A 308 -9.70 -18.46 -38.29
C ASP A 308 -10.97 -18.39 -37.40
N PRO A 309 -12.15 -18.78 -37.91
CA PRO A 309 -13.40 -18.66 -37.18
C PRO A 309 -13.52 -19.67 -36.03
N VAL A 310 -12.82 -20.80 -36.08
CA VAL A 310 -12.84 -21.83 -35.02
C VAL A 310 -12.02 -21.34 -33.84
N TYR A 311 -10.82 -20.79 -34.11
CA TYR A 311 -9.96 -20.17 -33.11
C TYR A 311 -10.65 -18.99 -32.40
N GLU A 312 -11.27 -18.09 -33.17
CA GLU A 312 -11.94 -16.91 -32.63
C GLU A 312 -13.20 -17.30 -31.81
N ALA A 313 -13.92 -18.35 -32.21
CA ALA A 313 -15.06 -18.88 -31.46
C ALA A 313 -14.65 -19.57 -30.15
N ASP A 314 -13.60 -20.40 -30.16
CA ASP A 314 -13.07 -21.05 -28.96
C ASP A 314 -12.50 -20.02 -27.98
N THR A 315 -11.80 -19.00 -28.48
CA THR A 315 -11.31 -17.87 -27.67
C THR A 315 -12.46 -17.11 -27.01
N LEU A 316 -13.58 -16.87 -27.72
CA LEU A 316 -14.77 -16.26 -27.13
C LEU A 316 -15.40 -17.09 -26.02
N VAL A 317 -15.51 -18.41 -26.23
CA VAL A 317 -16.05 -19.31 -25.22
C VAL A 317 -15.19 -19.23 -23.96
N ARG A 318 -13.87 -19.32 -24.11
CA ARG A 318 -12.91 -19.24 -23.00
C ARG A 318 -12.96 -17.91 -22.26
N LEU A 319 -12.99 -16.78 -22.98
CA LEU A 319 -13.10 -15.44 -22.38
C LEU A 319 -14.41 -15.22 -21.61
N ARG A 320 -15.50 -15.89 -22.03
CA ARG A 320 -16.79 -15.86 -21.33
C ARG A 320 -16.83 -16.79 -20.12
N THR A 321 -16.09 -17.90 -20.16
CA THR A 321 -16.05 -18.90 -19.08
C THR A 321 -14.95 -18.64 -18.05
N ALA A 322 -13.98 -17.75 -18.34
CA ALA A 322 -12.93 -17.37 -17.41
C ALA A 322 -13.53 -16.63 -16.19
N THR A 323 -13.76 -17.38 -15.11
CA THR A 323 -14.15 -16.81 -13.81
C THR A 323 -12.95 -16.18 -13.13
N ASN A 324 -13.13 -14.98 -12.56
CA ASN A 324 -12.13 -14.37 -11.68
C ASN A 324 -11.73 -15.37 -10.58
N PRO A 325 -10.44 -15.56 -10.28
CA PRO A 325 -10.07 -16.16 -9.01
C PRO A 325 -10.66 -15.28 -7.90
N THR A 326 -11.51 -15.88 -7.07
CA THR A 326 -12.07 -15.23 -5.87
C THR A 326 -10.94 -14.65 -5.03
N PRO A 327 -11.12 -13.43 -4.48
CA PRO A 327 -10.07 -12.69 -3.78
C PRO A 327 -9.55 -13.40 -2.52
#